data_AF-A0A6M3ZLZ2-F1
#
_entry.id   AF-A0A6M3ZLZ2-F1
#
_cell.length_a   1.000
_cell.length_b   1.000
_cell.length_c   1.000
_cell.angle_alpha   90.00
_cell.angle_beta   90.00
_cell.angle_gamma   90.00
#
_symmetry.space_group_name_H-M   'P 1'
#
loop_
_entity.id
_entity.type
_entity.pdbx_description
1 polymer ?
#
loop_
_entity_poly.entity_id
_entity_poly.type
_entity_poly.pdbx_seq_one_letter_code
_entity_poly.pdbx_strand_id
1 'polypeptide(L)'
;MSTKAQIAEIHWALSPARIATYAAAAGCQGPDDPAALDLYLWNAQVSAAFLTPLHLCEVTLRNAVDDALSAKYGQAWPWSSAFEQSLPVTSVGYSAIRQLRNRIAHHEPIFHRRLAEDCRLIGQLIAWRSPQTFHWMMQHQQVTAWLAVKP
;
A
#
# COMPACT_ATOMS: atom_id res chain seq x y z
N MET A 1 -12.48 -16.96 19.70
CA MET A 1 -11.13 -16.72 20.25
C MET A 1 -10.32 -17.99 20.07
N SER A 2 -9.08 -17.86 19.60
CA SER A 2 -8.15 -18.99 19.47
C SER A 2 -7.71 -19.48 20.85
N THR A 3 -7.57 -20.80 21.00
CA THR A 3 -7.02 -21.43 22.20
C THR A 3 -5.51 -21.18 22.31
N LYS A 4 -4.94 -21.28 23.52
CA LYS A 4 -3.48 -21.14 23.73
C LYS A 4 -2.66 -22.09 22.85
N ALA A 5 -3.10 -23.34 22.70
CA ALA A 5 -2.44 -24.32 21.85
C ALA A 5 -2.44 -23.91 20.37
N GLN A 6 -3.54 -23.32 19.88
CA GLN A 6 -3.60 -22.77 18.52
C GLN A 6 -2.68 -21.57 18.35
N ILE A 7 -2.62 -20.65 19.32
CA ILE A 7 -1.73 -19.47 19.26
C ILE A 7 -0.26 -19.91 19.20
N ALA A 8 0.14 -20.88 20.03
CA ALA A 8 1.49 -21.41 20.04
C ALA A 8 1.89 -22.07 18.70
N GLU A 9 0.98 -22.84 18.09
CA GLU A 9 1.20 -23.47 16.78
C GLU A 9 1.37 -22.41 15.68
N ILE A 10 0.48 -21.41 15.64
CA ILE A 10 0.55 -20.32 14.65
C ILE A 10 1.85 -19.51 14.83
N HIS A 11 2.26 -19.22 16.07
CA HIS A 11 3.51 -18.51 16.35
C HIS A 11 4.74 -19.29 15.85
N TRP A 12 4.72 -20.61 15.96
CA TRP A 12 5.76 -21.46 15.40
C TRP A 12 5.78 -21.37 13.87
N ALA A 13 4.63 -21.52 13.21
CA ALA A 13 4.52 -21.50 11.75
C ALA A 13 4.89 -20.13 11.13
N LEU A 14 4.47 -19.02 11.76
CA LEU A 14 4.78 -17.66 11.29
C LEU A 14 6.17 -17.17 11.70
N SER A 15 6.89 -17.94 12.52
CA SER A 15 8.14 -17.61 13.20
C SER A 15 8.01 -16.56 14.33
N PRO A 16 8.69 -16.76 15.47
CA PRO A 16 8.72 -15.79 16.56
C PRO A 16 9.23 -14.41 16.13
N ALA A 17 10.22 -14.36 15.23
CA ALA A 17 10.82 -13.11 14.75
C ALA A 17 9.80 -12.23 13.99
N ARG A 18 8.94 -12.85 13.18
CA ARG A 18 7.87 -12.13 12.47
C ARG A 18 6.86 -11.55 13.46
N ILE A 19 6.40 -12.36 14.41
CA ILE A 19 5.36 -11.98 15.37
C ILE A 19 5.86 -10.98 16.41
N ALA A 20 7.14 -11.01 16.77
CA ALA A 20 7.73 -10.09 17.75
C ALA A 20 7.47 -8.62 17.42
N THR A 21 7.48 -8.25 16.13
CA THR A 21 7.17 -6.87 15.69
C THR A 21 5.74 -6.46 16.01
N TYR A 22 4.78 -7.39 15.88
CA TYR A 22 3.37 -7.16 16.16
C TYR A 22 3.08 -7.21 17.65
N ALA A 23 3.69 -8.15 18.38
CA ALA A 23 3.56 -8.27 19.84
C ALA A 23 4.07 -7.00 20.55
N ALA A 24 5.22 -6.46 20.11
CA ALA A 24 5.75 -5.20 20.62
C ALA A 24 4.80 -4.03 20.35
N ALA A 25 4.22 -3.96 19.15
CA ALA A 25 3.29 -2.89 18.77
C ALA A 25 1.92 -2.97 19.48
N ALA A 26 1.44 -4.19 19.75
CA ALA A 26 0.19 -4.45 20.46
C ALA A 26 0.32 -4.37 21.98
N GLY A 27 1.53 -4.25 22.53
CA GLY A 27 1.76 -4.17 23.98
C GLY A 27 1.51 -5.49 24.71
N CYS A 28 1.70 -6.62 24.03
CA CYS A 28 1.38 -7.93 24.57
C CYS A 28 2.21 -8.26 25.83
N GLN A 29 1.55 -8.86 26.82
CA GLN A 29 2.17 -9.21 28.11
C GLN A 29 2.76 -10.62 28.11
N GLY A 30 2.50 -11.44 27.08
CA GLY A 30 2.99 -12.80 26.97
C GLY A 30 2.74 -13.44 25.60
N PRO A 31 3.32 -14.63 25.35
CA PRO A 31 3.26 -15.31 24.06
C PRO A 31 1.88 -15.88 23.70
N ASP A 32 0.97 -15.98 24.68
CA ASP A 32 -0.41 -16.47 24.49
C ASP A 32 -1.39 -15.34 24.17
N ASP A 33 -0.93 -14.09 24.08
CA ASP A 33 -1.80 -12.93 23.85
C ASP A 33 -2.25 -12.90 22.37
N PRO A 34 -3.57 -12.96 22.09
CA PRO A 34 -4.07 -12.96 20.72
C PRO A 34 -3.86 -11.62 20.00
N ALA A 35 -3.60 -10.52 20.71
CA ALA A 35 -3.53 -9.18 20.13
C ALA A 35 -2.43 -9.06 19.05
N ALA A 36 -1.32 -9.79 19.19
CA ALA A 36 -0.26 -9.83 18.19
C ALA A 36 -0.75 -10.46 16.87
N LEU A 37 -1.53 -11.54 16.96
CA LEU A 37 -2.11 -12.23 15.81
C LEU A 37 -3.23 -11.42 15.17
N ASP A 38 -4.06 -10.76 15.98
CA ASP A 38 -5.12 -9.89 15.49
C ASP A 38 -4.54 -8.71 14.70
N LEU A 39 -3.48 -8.07 15.22
CA LEU A 39 -2.79 -6.99 14.50
C LEU A 39 -2.06 -7.51 13.24
N TYR A 40 -1.48 -8.71 13.28
CA TYR A 40 -0.87 -9.36 12.12
C TYR A 40 -1.88 -9.59 11.00
N LEU A 41 -3.02 -10.18 11.34
CA LEU A 41 -4.10 -10.46 10.40
C LEU A 41 -4.71 -9.16 9.85
N TRP A 42 -4.95 -8.18 10.71
CA TRP A 42 -5.42 -6.85 10.30
C TRP A 42 -4.44 -6.20 9.31
N ASN A 43 -3.13 -6.28 9.58
CA ASN A 43 -2.11 -5.75 8.68
C ASN A 43 -2.14 -6.43 7.30
N ALA A 44 -2.33 -7.74 7.26
CA ALA A 44 -2.47 -8.48 6.00
C ALA A 44 -3.74 -8.07 5.24
N GLN A 45 -4.87 -7.93 5.93
CA GLN A 45 -6.16 -7.55 5.34
C GLN A 45 -6.14 -6.12 4.79
N VAL A 46 -5.65 -5.15 5.57
CA VAL A 46 -5.53 -3.77 5.08
C VAL A 46 -4.52 -3.66 3.94
N SER A 47 -3.42 -4.44 3.98
CA SER A 47 -2.46 -4.51 2.86
C SER A 47 -3.11 -5.03 1.58
N ALA A 48 -3.93 -6.08 1.67
CA ALA A 48 -4.68 -6.61 0.53
C ALA A 48 -5.70 -5.59 0.00
N ALA A 49 -6.40 -4.88 0.89
CA ALA A 49 -7.37 -3.86 0.51
C ALA A 49 -6.75 -2.70 -0.28
N PHE A 50 -5.48 -2.38 -0.03
CA PHE A 50 -4.74 -1.35 -0.77
C PHE A 50 -4.41 -1.72 -2.21
N LEU A 51 -4.47 -3.00 -2.60
CA LEU A 51 -4.16 -3.41 -3.97
C LEU A 51 -5.10 -2.74 -4.99
N THR A 52 -6.39 -2.61 -4.69
CA THR A 52 -7.35 -1.96 -5.59
C THR A 52 -7.02 -0.48 -5.83
N PRO A 53 -6.90 0.39 -4.80
CA PRO A 53 -6.46 1.77 -5.00
C PRO A 53 -5.09 1.89 -5.70
N LEU A 54 -4.11 1.04 -5.35
CA LEU A 54 -2.77 1.10 -5.94
C LEU A 54 -2.78 0.75 -7.43
N HIS A 55 -3.51 -0.29 -7.85
CA HIS A 55 -3.64 -0.65 -9.27
C HIS A 55 -4.28 0.48 -10.07
N LEU A 56 -5.36 1.07 -9.56
CA LEU A 56 -6.04 2.16 -10.26
C LEU A 56 -5.17 3.41 -10.34
N CYS A 57 -4.44 3.72 -9.26
CA CYS A 57 -3.49 4.83 -9.25
C CYS A 57 -2.38 4.63 -10.29
N GLU A 58 -1.77 3.44 -10.33
CA GLU A 58 -0.69 3.11 -11.26
C GLU A 58 -1.13 3.30 -12.71
N VAL A 59 -2.26 2.68 -13.10
CA VAL A 59 -2.76 2.77 -14.48
C VAL A 59 -3.13 4.20 -14.83
N THR A 60 -3.86 4.89 -13.95
CA THR A 60 -4.33 6.26 -14.19
C THR A 60 -3.17 7.24 -14.32
N LEU A 61 -2.20 7.16 -13.42
CA LEU A 61 -1.03 8.05 -13.41
C LEU A 61 -0.11 7.75 -14.60
N ARG A 62 0.16 6.46 -14.89
CA ARG A 62 0.98 6.07 -16.03
C ARG A 62 0.39 6.58 -17.34
N ASN A 63 -0.92 6.45 -17.53
CA ASN A 63 -1.58 6.96 -18.74
C ASN A 63 -1.53 8.50 -18.80
N ALA A 64 -1.68 9.21 -17.67
CA ALA A 64 -1.54 10.66 -17.64
C ALA A 64 -0.11 11.12 -18.00
N VAL A 65 0.90 10.38 -17.55
CA VAL A 65 2.31 10.62 -17.93
C VAL A 65 2.51 10.36 -19.42
N ASP A 66 1.97 9.26 -19.94
CA ASP A 66 2.03 8.92 -21.36
C ASP A 66 1.40 10.01 -22.24
N ASP A 67 0.23 10.53 -21.88
CA ASP A 67 -0.43 11.63 -22.60
C ASP A 67 0.45 12.88 -22.63
N ALA A 68 1.02 13.25 -21.47
CA ALA A 68 1.85 14.44 -21.34
C ALA A 68 3.17 14.32 -22.12
N LEU A 69 3.82 13.16 -22.07
CA LEU A 69 5.06 12.90 -22.81
C LEU A 69 4.79 12.78 -24.31
N SER A 70 3.69 12.13 -24.71
CA SER A 70 3.26 12.03 -26.10
C SER A 70 2.97 13.41 -26.70
N ALA A 71 2.33 14.30 -25.95
CA ALA A 71 2.05 15.67 -26.41
C ALA A 71 3.34 16.49 -26.63
N LYS A 72 4.39 16.24 -25.84
CA LYS A 72 5.65 17.00 -25.91
C LYS A 72 6.68 16.41 -26.87
N TYR A 73 6.81 15.09 -26.91
CA TYR A 73 7.89 14.38 -27.62
C TYR A 73 7.38 13.48 -28.76
N GLY A 74 6.06 13.45 -29.00
CA GLY A 74 5.40 12.60 -30.00
C GLY A 74 5.02 11.21 -29.46
N GLN A 75 4.19 10.45 -30.19
CA GLN A 75 3.71 9.14 -29.73
C GLN A 75 4.83 8.11 -29.48
N ALA A 76 5.96 8.24 -30.19
CA ALA A 76 7.15 7.42 -29.97
C ALA A 76 8.09 8.01 -28.90
N TRP A 77 7.56 8.80 -27.95
CA TRP A 77 8.35 9.46 -26.90
C TRP A 77 9.31 8.53 -26.14
N PRO A 78 9.04 7.23 -25.89
CA PRO A 78 9.98 6.37 -25.17
C PRO A 78 11.31 6.20 -25.89
N TRP A 79 11.33 6.40 -27.21
CA TRP A 79 12.52 6.33 -28.06
C TRP A 79 12.99 7.71 -28.52
N SER A 80 12.44 8.80 -27.98
CA SER A 80 12.85 10.15 -28.33
C SER A 80 14.17 10.50 -27.63
N SER A 81 15.24 10.68 -28.40
CA SER A 81 16.52 11.13 -27.85
C SER A 81 16.41 12.47 -27.12
N ALA A 82 15.47 13.34 -27.52
CA ALA A 82 15.20 14.59 -26.82
C ALA A 82 14.57 14.36 -25.43
N PHE A 83 13.75 13.33 -25.26
CA PHE A 83 13.25 12.93 -23.95
C PHE A 83 14.39 12.38 -23.09
N GLU A 84 15.18 11.44 -23.60
CA GLU A 84 16.33 10.86 -22.89
C GLU A 84 17.30 11.92 -22.38
N GLN A 85 17.65 12.90 -23.23
CA GLN A 85 18.53 14.02 -22.87
C GLN A 85 17.92 14.97 -21.83
N SER A 86 16.59 14.98 -21.68
CA SER A 86 15.90 15.84 -20.71
C SER A 86 15.75 15.22 -19.32
N LEU A 87 16.08 13.94 -19.16
CA LEU A 87 15.97 13.26 -17.88
C LEU A 87 17.01 13.78 -16.88
N PRO A 88 16.62 14.07 -15.63
CA PRO A 88 17.58 14.46 -14.62
C PRO A 88 18.51 13.30 -14.28
N VAL A 89 19.77 13.62 -13.97
CA VAL A 89 20.81 12.64 -13.55
C VAL A 89 20.44 11.98 -12.20
N THR A 90 19.56 12.58 -11.42
CA THR A 90 19.12 12.06 -10.12
C THR A 90 17.69 11.53 -10.16
N SER A 91 17.52 10.29 -9.70
CA SER A 91 16.20 9.69 -9.52
C SER A 91 15.60 10.03 -8.15
N VAL A 92 15.24 11.31 -7.94
CA VAL A 92 14.47 11.69 -6.75
C VAL A 92 13.01 11.29 -6.96
N GLY A 93 12.70 10.03 -6.66
CA GLY A 93 11.35 9.48 -6.85
C GLY A 93 10.39 9.86 -5.72
N TYR A 94 9.14 10.19 -6.09
CA TYR A 94 8.01 10.35 -5.17
C TYR A 94 7.91 9.16 -4.20
N SER A 95 8.04 9.47 -2.91
CA SER A 95 8.49 8.49 -1.92
C SER A 95 7.36 7.69 -1.26
N ALA A 96 6.22 8.32 -0.96
CA ALA A 96 5.21 7.71 -0.07
C ALA A 96 4.47 6.51 -0.68
N ILE A 97 3.90 6.64 -1.89
CA ILE A 97 3.12 5.55 -2.54
C ILE A 97 4.04 4.40 -2.92
N ARG A 98 5.24 4.71 -3.45
CA ARG A 98 6.25 3.71 -3.77
C ARG A 98 6.68 2.92 -2.53
N GLN A 99 6.90 3.60 -1.41
CA GLN A 99 7.22 2.95 -0.13
C GLN A 99 6.06 2.08 0.35
N LEU A 100 4.82 2.57 0.34
CA LEU A 100 3.65 1.77 0.73
C LEU A 100 3.54 0.49 -0.10
N ARG A 101 3.59 0.61 -1.43
CA ARG A 101 3.54 -0.54 -2.35
C ARG A 101 4.69 -1.51 -2.07
N ASN A 102 5.91 -1.01 -1.88
CA ASN A 102 7.05 -1.87 -1.55
C ASN A 102 6.84 -2.66 -0.26
N ARG A 103 6.34 -2.00 0.79
CA ARG A 103 6.06 -2.69 2.06
C ARG A 103 5.01 -3.77 1.89
N ILE A 104 3.93 -3.49 1.16
CA ILE A 104 2.88 -4.46 0.87
C ILE A 104 3.44 -5.66 0.09
N ALA A 105 4.23 -5.41 -0.96
CA ALA A 105 4.84 -6.46 -1.78
C ALA A 105 5.83 -7.34 -1.01
N HIS A 106 6.56 -6.78 -0.04
CA HIS A 106 7.46 -7.52 0.83
C HIS A 106 6.79 -8.06 2.10
N HIS A 107 5.47 -7.95 2.22
CA HIS A 107 4.69 -8.36 3.40
C HIS A 107 5.25 -7.75 4.71
N GLU A 108 5.67 -6.49 4.63
CA GLU A 108 6.14 -5.72 5.78
C GLU A 108 4.97 -5.13 6.60
N PRO A 109 5.17 -4.88 7.90
CA PRO A 109 4.27 -4.07 8.71
C PRO A 109 3.94 -2.72 8.08
N ILE A 110 2.67 -2.34 7.99
CA ILE A 110 2.23 -1.00 7.56
C ILE A 110 1.38 -0.28 8.62
N PHE A 111 1.12 -0.93 9.75
CA PHE A 111 0.28 -0.40 10.84
C PHE A 111 0.80 0.85 11.55
N HIS A 112 2.07 1.24 11.33
CA HIS A 112 2.65 2.50 11.80
C HIS A 112 2.47 3.68 10.82
N ARG A 113 2.02 3.42 9.60
CA ARG A 113 1.82 4.46 8.58
C ARG A 113 0.51 5.19 8.80
N ARG A 114 0.42 6.41 8.26
CA ARG A 114 -0.82 7.19 8.17
C ARG A 114 -1.66 6.68 6.99
N LEU A 115 -2.17 5.46 7.10
CA LEU A 115 -2.84 4.74 5.99
C LEU A 115 -4.05 5.48 5.42
N ALA A 116 -4.81 6.20 6.26
CA ALA A 116 -5.91 7.05 5.78
C ALA A 116 -5.40 8.17 4.84
N GLU A 117 -4.22 8.73 5.11
CA GLU A 117 -3.62 9.75 4.26
C GLU A 117 -3.01 9.16 3.00
N ASP A 118 -2.40 7.97 3.09
CA ASP A 118 -1.94 7.24 1.92
C ASP A 118 -3.12 6.96 0.96
N CYS A 119 -4.27 6.50 1.49
CA CYS A 119 -5.48 6.27 0.71
C CYS A 119 -6.04 7.57 0.11
N ARG A 120 -6.06 8.67 0.88
CA ARG A 120 -6.50 9.99 0.41
C ARG A 120 -5.59 10.51 -0.72
N LEU A 121 -4.27 10.37 -0.58
CA LEU A 121 -3.30 10.77 -1.59
C LEU A 121 -3.49 10.00 -2.89
N ILE A 122 -3.65 8.68 -2.81
CA ILE A 122 -3.96 7.83 -3.97
C ILE A 122 -5.26 8.31 -4.65
N GLY A 123 -6.30 8.56 -3.87
CA GLY A 123 -7.57 9.09 -4.38
C GLY A 123 -7.41 10.44 -5.10
N GLN A 124 -6.62 11.36 -4.54
CA GLN A 124 -6.35 12.67 -5.15
C GLN A 124 -5.63 12.56 -6.48
N LEU A 125 -4.62 11.68 -6.59
CA LEU A 125 -3.90 11.46 -7.84
C LEU A 125 -4.83 10.92 -8.94
N ILE A 126 -5.71 9.98 -8.58
CA ILE A 126 -6.72 9.46 -9.51
C ILE A 126 -7.69 10.58 -9.91
N ALA A 127 -8.15 11.39 -8.95
CA ALA A 127 -9.10 12.48 -9.18
C ALA A 127 -8.54 13.58 -10.10
N TRP A 128 -7.24 13.90 -10.01
CA TRP A 128 -6.60 14.86 -10.92
C TRP A 128 -6.67 14.44 -12.38
N ARG A 129 -6.68 13.13 -12.66
CA ARG A 129 -6.87 12.63 -14.01
C ARG A 129 -8.34 12.43 -14.37
N SER A 130 -9.13 11.85 -13.47
CA SER A 130 -10.54 11.54 -13.69
C SER A 130 -11.32 11.51 -12.37
N PRO A 131 -12.18 12.52 -12.11
CA PRO A 131 -13.09 12.51 -10.97
C PRO A 131 -14.02 11.30 -10.97
N GLN A 132 -14.47 10.85 -12.14
CA GLN A 132 -15.36 9.69 -12.24
C GLN A 132 -14.67 8.40 -11.79
N THR A 133 -13.41 8.20 -12.20
CA THR A 133 -12.61 7.04 -11.77
C THR A 133 -12.35 7.07 -10.27
N PHE A 134 -12.13 8.26 -9.70
CA PHE A 134 -12.00 8.42 -8.25
C PHE A 134 -13.28 7.99 -7.51
N HIS A 135 -14.45 8.49 -7.91
CA HIS A 135 -15.72 8.10 -7.29
C HIS A 135 -15.96 6.59 -7.39
N TRP A 136 -15.71 6.01 -8.57
CA TRP A 136 -15.83 4.57 -8.78
C TRP A 136 -14.85 3.78 -7.88
N MET A 137 -13.59 4.22 -7.75
CA MET A 137 -12.62 3.61 -6.83
C MET A 137 -13.11 3.66 -5.38
N MET A 138 -13.63 4.81 -4.93
CA MET A 138 -14.12 4.99 -3.56
C MET A 138 -15.30 4.05 -3.22
N GLN A 139 -16.12 3.69 -4.20
CA GLN A 139 -17.23 2.74 -4.05
C GLN A 139 -16.76 1.28 -3.90
N HIS A 140 -15.58 0.93 -4.42
CA HIS A 140 -15.13 -0.47 -4.52
C HIS A 140 -13.95 -0.81 -3.61
N GLN A 141 -13.23 0.19 -3.10
CA GLN A 141 -12.13 -0.04 -2.15
C GLN A 141 -12.65 -0.49 -0.77
N GLN A 142 -11.84 -1.28 -0.05
CA GLN A 142 -12.15 -1.75 1.31
C GLN A 142 -11.18 -1.22 2.38
N VAL A 143 -10.24 -0.36 2.01
CA VAL A 143 -9.24 0.22 2.92
C VAL A 143 -9.94 0.92 4.08
N THR A 144 -10.92 1.78 3.81
CA THR A 144 -11.63 2.53 4.87
C THR A 144 -12.36 1.61 5.84
N ALA A 145 -12.91 0.50 5.36
CA ALA A 145 -13.59 -0.49 6.20
C ALA A 145 -12.59 -1.16 7.16
N TRP A 146 -11.43 -1.59 6.66
CA TRP A 146 -10.39 -2.19 7.49
C TRP A 146 -9.76 -1.20 8.48
N LEU A 147 -9.59 0.06 8.09
CA LEU A 147 -9.10 1.09 9.01
C LEU A 147 -10.05 1.35 10.19
N ALA A 148 -11.37 1.18 9.99
CA ALA A 148 -12.37 1.37 11.05
C ALA A 148 -12.36 0.24 12.10
N VAL A 149 -11.82 -0.93 11.76
CA VAL A 149 -11.77 -2.12 12.63
C VAL A 149 -10.34 -2.47 13.06
N LYS A 150 -9.47 -1.47 13.17
CA LYS A 150 -8.12 -1.67 13.69
C LYS A 150 -8.19 -2.15 15.16
N PRO A 151 -7.53 -3.28 15.50
CA PRO A 151 -7.49 -3.78 16.88
C PRO A 151 -6.66 -2.86 17.80
#